data_AF-A0A7Y5R2V4-F1
#
_entry.id   AF-A0A7Y5R2V4-F1
#
_cell.length_a   1.000
_cell.length_b   1.000
_cell.length_c   1.000
_cell.angle_alpha   90.00
_cell.angle_beta   90.00
_cell.angle_gamma   90.00
#
_symmetry.space_group_name_H-M   'P 1'
#
loop_
_entity.id
_entity.type
_entity.pdbx_description
1 polymer ?
#
loop_
_entity_poly.entity_id
_entity_poly.type
_entity_poly.pdbx_seq_one_letter_code
_entity_poly.pdbx_strand_id
1 'polypeptide(L)'
;MLKLLLFGLTTRKELSWSVIENIFHHYMFRQFAGIEASVSTDHSSLAARLSNIKLSYFEQIHKAVSEELIQRYPVEKIGGYKIVRFDSTLVSTASTLLKMSGLQHGVNKSKRKENAPLDIKFTVGFNGLSAPKTKLFNEQTYLSEDVAPKEVISVFQFGKDEIAVFDRGLNSRKALEEFSGSNLIFVTRLRCPKGVVKHEVIKSITSIDPNQAYETESLLIDQDQEVFL
;
A
#
# COMPACT_ATOMS: atom_id res chain seq x y z
N MET A 1 -14.76 6.42 19.63
CA MET A 1 -13.57 5.57 19.47
C MET A 1 -12.75 5.96 18.24
N LEU A 2 -13.29 5.89 17.01
CA LEU A 2 -12.52 6.25 15.83
C LEU A 2 -11.94 7.69 15.86
N LYS A 3 -12.76 8.70 16.21
CA LYS A 3 -12.28 10.09 16.37
C LYS A 3 -11.07 10.17 17.31
N LEU A 4 -11.09 9.41 18.41
CA LEU A 4 -10.00 9.37 19.40
C LEU A 4 -8.73 8.74 18.82
N LEU A 5 -8.87 7.62 18.10
CA LEU A 5 -7.74 6.96 17.45
C LEU A 5 -7.13 7.82 16.34
N LEU A 6 -7.96 8.41 15.47
CA LEU A 6 -7.48 9.31 14.40
C LEU A 6 -6.79 10.55 14.99
N PHE A 7 -7.38 11.16 16.02
CA PHE A 7 -6.77 12.29 16.71
C PHE A 7 -5.43 11.87 17.35
N GLY A 8 -5.38 10.69 17.97
CA GLY A 8 -4.13 10.16 18.50
C GLY A 8 -3.06 9.92 17.44
N LEU A 9 -3.40 9.24 16.34
CA LEU A 9 -2.47 8.92 15.26
C LEU A 9 -1.93 10.15 14.54
N THR A 10 -2.70 11.24 14.53
CA THR A 10 -2.30 12.51 13.88
C THR A 10 -1.54 13.44 14.83
N THR A 11 -1.68 13.30 16.15
CA THR A 11 -1.09 14.23 17.13
C THR A 11 0.02 13.62 17.98
N ARG A 12 0.24 12.31 17.92
CA ARG A 12 1.25 11.60 18.71
C ARG A 12 2.03 10.63 17.81
N LYS A 13 3.31 10.48 18.12
CA LYS A 13 4.21 9.51 17.46
C LYS A 13 3.91 8.07 17.88
N GLU A 14 3.49 7.88 19.14
CA GLU A 14 3.19 6.57 19.72
C GLU A 14 1.86 6.62 20.46
N LEU A 15 1.13 5.51 20.43
CA LEU A 15 -0.17 5.36 21.09
C LEU A 15 -0.15 4.15 22.02
N SER A 16 -0.07 4.42 23.32
CA SER A 16 -0.40 3.45 24.37
C SER A 16 -1.82 3.68 24.87
N TRP A 17 -2.39 2.73 25.62
CA TRP A 17 -3.72 2.90 26.22
C TRP A 17 -3.79 4.10 27.17
N SER A 18 -2.74 4.33 27.96
CA SER A 18 -2.64 5.51 28.82
C SER A 18 -2.55 6.81 28.04
N VAL A 19 -1.86 6.81 26.88
CA VAL A 19 -1.83 7.99 25.99
C VAL A 19 -3.21 8.25 25.40
N ILE A 20 -3.93 7.22 24.97
CA ILE A 20 -5.29 7.33 24.44
C ILE A 20 -6.26 7.86 25.52
N GLU A 21 -6.13 7.39 26.75
CA GLU A 21 -6.87 7.93 27.90
C GLU A 21 -6.57 9.42 28.11
N ASN A 22 -5.29 9.79 28.18
CA ASN A 22 -4.90 11.20 28.34
C ASN A 22 -5.44 12.10 27.20
N ILE A 23 -5.46 11.61 25.95
CA ILE A 23 -6.08 12.34 24.84
C ILE A 23 -7.58 12.47 25.05
N PHE A 24 -8.26 11.44 25.54
CA PHE A 24 -9.71 11.48 25.82
C PHE A 24 -10.06 12.57 26.84
N HIS A 25 -9.21 12.78 27.86
CA HIS A 25 -9.40 13.84 28.85
C HIS A 25 -8.90 15.22 28.40
N HIS A 26 -8.15 15.30 27.31
CA HIS A 26 -7.62 16.56 26.81
C HIS A 26 -8.74 17.45 26.26
N TYR A 27 -8.78 18.72 26.70
CA TYR A 27 -9.85 19.67 26.36
C TYR A 27 -10.05 19.84 24.84
N MET A 28 -8.96 19.92 24.06
CA MET A 28 -9.03 20.04 22.59
C MET A 28 -9.77 18.87 21.94
N PHE A 29 -9.48 17.64 22.38
CA PHE A 29 -10.15 16.47 21.83
C PHE A 29 -11.62 16.43 22.23
N ARG A 30 -11.94 16.76 23.49
CA ARG A 30 -13.33 16.78 23.98
C ARG A 30 -14.20 17.78 23.22
N GLN A 31 -13.69 18.99 23.02
CA GLN A 31 -14.34 20.01 22.20
C GLN A 31 -14.54 19.52 20.77
N PHE A 32 -13.49 18.98 20.13
CA PHE A 32 -13.57 18.42 18.78
C PHE A 32 -14.56 17.26 18.65
N ALA A 33 -14.63 16.39 19.65
CA ALA A 33 -15.45 15.19 19.62
C ALA A 33 -16.90 15.44 20.08
N GLY A 34 -17.19 16.60 20.67
CA GLY A 34 -18.49 16.91 21.28
C GLY A 34 -18.75 16.11 22.55
N ILE A 35 -17.73 15.92 23.39
CA ILE A 35 -17.80 15.14 24.63
C ILE A 35 -17.89 16.08 25.84
N GLU A 36 -18.91 15.89 26.68
CA GLU A 36 -19.09 16.67 27.90
C GLU A 36 -17.97 16.44 28.92
N ALA A 37 -17.72 17.44 29.77
CA ALA A 37 -16.68 17.36 30.80
C ALA A 37 -16.96 16.25 31.84
N SER A 38 -18.23 15.96 32.10
CA SER A 38 -18.73 14.94 33.04
C SER A 38 -18.40 13.51 32.60
N VAL A 39 -18.23 13.27 31.30
CA VAL A 39 -17.97 11.93 30.77
C VAL A 39 -16.51 11.56 31.04
N SER A 40 -16.29 10.40 31.66
CA SER A 40 -14.96 9.85 31.90
C SER A 40 -14.87 8.41 31.40
N THR A 41 -13.65 7.95 31.20
CA THR A 41 -13.31 6.58 30.82
C THR A 41 -11.89 6.32 31.33
N ASP A 42 -11.52 5.05 31.45
CA ASP A 42 -10.16 4.63 31.77
C ASP A 42 -9.55 3.85 30.60
N HIS A 43 -8.23 3.67 30.62
CA HIS A 43 -7.50 2.90 29.62
C HIS A 43 -8.04 1.46 29.47
N SER A 44 -8.52 0.85 30.55
CA SER A 44 -9.05 -0.53 30.55
C SER A 44 -10.35 -0.64 29.76
N SER A 45 -11.27 0.31 29.98
CA SER A 45 -12.55 0.44 29.27
C SER A 45 -12.33 0.75 27.80
N LEU A 46 -11.36 1.62 27.49
CA LEU A 46 -10.97 1.94 26.11
C LEU A 46 -10.41 0.71 25.39
N ALA A 47 -9.51 -0.04 26.05
CA ALA A 47 -8.93 -1.27 25.52
C ALA A 47 -9.98 -2.35 25.29
N ALA A 48 -10.87 -2.57 26.26
CA ALA A 48 -11.98 -3.51 26.15
C ALA A 48 -12.90 -3.14 24.98
N ARG A 49 -13.24 -1.85 24.83
CA ARG A 49 -14.09 -1.39 23.74
C ARG A 49 -13.43 -1.57 22.38
N LEU A 50 -12.14 -1.29 22.24
CA LEU A 50 -11.42 -1.49 20.97
C LEU A 50 -11.31 -2.98 20.63
N SER A 51 -11.11 -3.84 21.63
CA SER A 51 -11.01 -5.29 21.44
C SER A 51 -12.32 -5.95 21.00
N ASN A 52 -13.47 -5.32 21.30
CA ASN A 52 -14.80 -5.86 21.02
C ASN A 52 -15.52 -5.15 19.85
N ILE A 53 -14.95 -4.09 19.29
CA ILE A 53 -15.58 -3.39 18.17
C ILE A 53 -15.58 -4.30 16.93
N LYS A 54 -16.70 -4.34 16.21
CA LYS A 54 -16.81 -5.13 14.98
C LYS A 54 -15.87 -4.54 13.92
N LEU A 55 -15.05 -5.39 13.29
CA LEU A 55 -14.13 -4.94 12.23
C LEU A 55 -14.85 -4.25 11.07
N SER A 56 -16.08 -4.69 10.76
CA SER A 56 -16.93 -4.08 9.74
C SER A 56 -17.25 -2.61 10.01
N TYR A 57 -17.16 -2.13 11.27
CA TYR A 57 -17.28 -0.71 11.60
C TYR A 57 -16.15 0.11 10.98
N PHE A 58 -14.91 -0.36 11.08
CA PHE A 58 -13.75 0.33 10.50
C PHE A 58 -13.76 0.25 8.97
N GLU A 59 -14.13 -0.90 8.42
CA GLU A 59 -14.28 -1.08 6.98
C GLU A 59 -15.31 -0.11 6.38
N GLN A 60 -16.50 -0.04 6.99
CA GLN A 60 -17.57 0.86 6.53
C GLN A 60 -17.14 2.32 6.61
N ILE A 61 -16.45 2.73 7.68
CA ILE A 61 -15.99 4.13 7.78
C ILE A 61 -14.88 4.43 6.78
N HIS A 62 -13.91 3.52 6.60
CA HIS A 62 -12.88 3.69 5.58
C HIS A 62 -13.50 3.84 4.18
N LYS A 63 -14.50 3.01 3.87
CA LYS A 63 -15.26 3.08 2.62
C LYS A 63 -15.98 4.41 2.47
N ALA A 64 -16.75 4.82 3.48
CA ALA A 64 -17.50 6.08 3.46
C ALA A 64 -16.57 7.30 3.31
N VAL A 65 -15.44 7.35 4.03
CA VAL A 65 -14.45 8.43 3.89
C VAL A 65 -13.84 8.43 2.49
N SER A 66 -13.50 7.25 1.95
CA SER A 66 -12.94 7.14 0.60
C SER A 66 -13.94 7.61 -0.47
N GLU A 67 -15.22 7.26 -0.33
CA GLU A 67 -16.29 7.69 -1.23
C GLU A 67 -16.48 9.21 -1.17
N GLU A 68 -16.52 9.80 0.03
CA GLU A 68 -16.61 11.25 0.21
C GLU A 68 -15.41 11.99 -0.40
N LEU A 69 -14.19 11.45 -0.24
CA LEU A 69 -12.99 12.02 -0.86
C LEU A 69 -13.11 12.01 -2.39
N ILE A 70 -13.47 10.86 -2.98
CA ILE A 70 -13.60 10.71 -4.44
C ILE A 70 -14.70 11.62 -5.01
N GLN A 71 -15.79 11.82 -4.29
CA GLN A 71 -16.88 12.70 -4.73
C GLN A 71 -16.49 14.19 -4.70
N ARG A 72 -15.67 14.60 -3.72
CA ARG A 72 -15.30 16.00 -3.51
C ARG A 72 -14.05 16.43 -4.26
N TYR A 73 -13.13 15.50 -4.50
CA TYR A 73 -11.83 15.80 -5.10
C TYR A 73 -11.62 14.94 -6.35
N PRO A 74 -11.32 15.55 -7.51
CA PRO A 74 -10.97 14.79 -8.68
C PRO A 74 -9.65 14.05 -8.45
N VAL A 75 -9.60 12.79 -8.88
CA VAL A 75 -8.33 12.07 -8.95
C VAL A 75 -7.49 12.68 -10.08
N GLU A 76 -6.28 13.10 -9.74
CA GLU A 76 -5.33 13.69 -10.69
C GLU A 76 -5.09 12.74 -11.88
N LYS A 77 -5.10 13.30 -13.08
CA LYS A 77 -4.82 12.60 -14.33
C LYS A 77 -3.55 13.14 -14.96
N ILE A 78 -2.67 12.25 -15.38
CA ILE A 78 -1.44 12.59 -16.12
C ILE A 78 -1.64 12.13 -17.56
N GLY A 79 -1.62 13.06 -18.51
CA GLY A 79 -1.86 12.76 -19.93
C GLY A 79 -3.23 12.11 -20.22
N GLY A 80 -4.24 12.38 -19.38
CA GLY A 80 -5.58 11.77 -19.50
C GLY A 80 -5.77 10.48 -18.69
N TYR A 81 -4.70 9.88 -18.18
CA TYR A 81 -4.71 8.62 -17.44
C TYR A 81 -4.70 8.82 -15.93
N LYS A 82 -5.42 7.97 -15.19
CA LYS A 82 -5.33 7.86 -13.73
C LYS A 82 -4.21 6.90 -13.38
N ILE A 83 -3.31 7.32 -12.49
CA ILE A 83 -2.18 6.51 -12.06
C ILE A 83 -2.51 5.80 -10.76
N VAL A 84 -2.43 4.47 -10.76
CA VAL A 84 -2.55 3.67 -9.54
C VAL A 84 -1.20 3.04 -9.21
N ARG A 85 -0.62 3.49 -8.10
CA ARG A 85 0.70 3.06 -7.61
C ARG A 85 0.52 1.88 -6.65
N PHE A 86 1.14 0.76 -6.95
CA PHE A 86 1.13 -0.43 -6.11
C PHE A 86 2.47 -0.58 -5.42
N ASP A 87 2.43 -0.76 -4.11
CA ASP A 87 3.59 -1.03 -3.28
C ASP A 87 3.24 -2.05 -2.18
N SER A 88 4.24 -2.73 -1.67
CA SER A 88 4.08 -3.66 -0.55
C SER A 88 4.96 -3.30 0.64
N THR A 89 4.42 -3.50 1.84
CA THR A 89 5.15 -3.28 3.09
C THR A 89 4.95 -4.45 4.05
N LEU A 90 5.96 -4.69 4.88
CA LEU A 90 5.93 -5.69 5.96
C LEU A 90 5.83 -4.96 7.30
N VAL A 91 4.88 -5.39 8.13
CA VAL A 91 4.73 -4.91 9.49
C VAL A 91 5.05 -6.06 10.45
N SER A 92 6.15 -5.92 11.18
CA SER A 92 6.55 -6.86 12.22
C SER A 92 5.78 -6.61 13.51
N THR A 93 5.26 -7.67 14.11
CA THR A 93 4.60 -7.61 15.42
C THR A 93 4.96 -8.82 16.26
N ALA A 94 4.81 -8.72 17.58
CA ALA A 94 5.01 -9.84 18.48
C ALA A 94 4.03 -10.99 18.11
N SER A 95 4.55 -12.22 18.01
CA SER A 95 3.73 -13.38 17.64
C SER A 95 2.58 -13.61 18.61
N THR A 96 2.76 -13.26 19.88
CA THR A 96 1.74 -13.35 20.94
C THR A 96 0.52 -12.45 20.71
N LEU A 97 0.66 -11.38 19.91
CA LEU A 97 -0.44 -10.49 19.55
C LEU A 97 -1.23 -11.00 18.32
N LEU A 98 -0.64 -11.91 17.54
CA LEU A 98 -1.28 -12.49 16.37
C LEU A 98 -2.00 -13.78 16.73
N LYS A 99 -3.33 -13.75 16.60
CA LYS A 99 -4.17 -14.95 16.69
C LYS A 99 -4.22 -15.76 15.38
N MET A 100 -3.36 -15.42 14.42
CA MET A 100 -3.28 -15.98 13.08
C MET A 100 -1.82 -16.27 12.73
N SER A 101 -1.60 -17.08 11.67
CA SER A 101 -0.25 -17.25 11.12
C SER A 101 0.30 -15.94 10.58
N GLY A 102 1.62 -15.82 10.50
CA GLY A 102 2.32 -14.69 9.91
C GLY A 102 3.61 -15.14 9.23
N LEU A 103 4.23 -14.22 8.51
CA LEU A 103 5.44 -14.45 7.74
C LEU A 103 6.65 -14.46 8.67
N GLN A 104 7.60 -15.31 8.31
CA GLN A 104 8.83 -15.53 9.06
C GLN A 104 10.01 -15.01 8.24
N HIS A 105 10.53 -13.82 8.55
CA HIS A 105 11.73 -13.25 7.92
C HIS A 105 12.91 -13.12 8.93
N GLY A 106 14.13 -12.94 8.41
CA GLY A 106 15.26 -12.38 9.17
C GLY A 106 16.05 -13.28 10.13
N VAL A 107 15.61 -14.52 10.41
CA VAL A 107 16.36 -15.45 11.30
C VAL A 107 16.36 -16.87 10.75
N ASN A 108 17.53 -17.51 10.75
CA ASN A 108 17.66 -18.94 10.44
C ASN A 108 16.67 -19.75 11.27
N LYS A 109 15.93 -20.65 10.63
CA LYS A 109 14.88 -21.46 11.28
C LYS A 109 15.40 -22.17 12.55
N SER A 110 16.66 -22.62 12.54
CA SER A 110 17.30 -23.30 13.68
C SER A 110 17.61 -22.43 14.89
N LYS A 111 17.64 -21.09 14.76
CA LYS A 111 17.94 -20.14 15.84
C LYS A 111 16.72 -19.33 16.28
N ARG A 112 15.54 -19.63 15.72
CA ARG A 112 14.32 -18.86 15.96
C ARG A 112 13.71 -19.26 17.30
N LYS A 113 13.45 -18.26 18.16
CA LYS A 113 12.70 -18.46 19.41
C LYS A 113 11.21 -18.63 19.09
N GLU A 114 10.50 -19.36 19.93
CA GLU A 114 9.06 -19.61 19.80
C GLU A 114 8.24 -18.31 19.76
N ASN A 115 8.66 -17.29 20.52
CA ASN A 115 8.02 -15.97 20.56
C ASN A 115 8.68 -14.92 19.65
N ALA A 116 9.36 -15.36 18.58
CA ALA A 116 9.95 -14.42 17.63
C ALA A 116 8.86 -13.61 16.90
N PRO A 117 9.10 -12.31 16.62
CA PRO A 117 8.18 -11.49 15.85
C PRO A 117 7.80 -12.16 14.52
N LEU A 118 6.55 -11.96 14.11
CA LEU A 118 6.05 -12.38 12.81
C LEU A 118 5.69 -11.13 12.01
N ASP A 119 5.83 -11.24 10.71
CA ASP A 119 5.51 -10.16 9.79
C ASP A 119 4.13 -10.39 9.17
N ILE A 120 3.42 -9.31 8.90
CA ILE A 120 2.26 -9.31 8.02
C ILE A 120 2.60 -8.45 6.82
N LYS A 121 2.31 -8.94 5.62
CA LYS A 121 2.52 -8.18 4.40
C LYS A 121 1.23 -7.48 3.98
N PHE A 122 1.36 -6.24 3.57
CA PHE A 122 0.29 -5.45 2.98
C PHE A 122 0.72 -5.05 1.58
N THR A 123 -0.19 -5.19 0.63
CA THR A 123 -0.03 -4.56 -0.68
C THR A 123 -1.14 -3.55 -0.86
N VAL A 124 -0.77 -2.33 -1.24
CA VAL A 124 -1.67 -1.19 -1.36
C VAL A 124 -1.54 -0.60 -2.76
N GLY A 125 -2.67 -0.44 -3.45
CA GLY A 125 -2.82 0.35 -4.67
C GLY A 125 -3.41 1.72 -4.34
N PHE A 126 -2.59 2.76 -4.47
CA PHE A 126 -2.91 4.14 -4.17
C PHE A 126 -3.09 4.96 -5.46
N ASN A 127 -4.22 5.62 -5.62
CA ASN A 127 -4.56 6.37 -6.85
C ASN A 127 -4.23 7.87 -6.77
N GLY A 128 -3.55 8.33 -5.72
CA GLY A 128 -3.30 9.75 -5.45
C GLY A 128 -4.27 10.40 -4.47
N LEU A 129 -5.42 9.77 -4.21
CA LEU A 129 -6.45 10.29 -3.31
C LEU A 129 -6.87 9.30 -2.22
N SER A 130 -7.04 8.03 -2.59
CA SER A 130 -7.42 6.95 -1.68
C SER A 130 -6.64 5.67 -2.00
N ALA A 131 -6.76 4.70 -1.09
CA ALA A 131 -6.21 3.35 -1.24
C ALA A 131 -7.34 2.35 -1.57
N PRO A 132 -7.95 2.41 -2.76
CA PRO A 132 -9.10 1.57 -3.11
C PRO A 132 -8.76 0.08 -3.18
N LYS A 133 -7.48 -0.28 -3.19
CA LYS A 133 -6.99 -1.64 -3.43
C LYS A 133 -6.02 -2.00 -2.31
N THR A 134 -6.48 -2.75 -1.32
CA THR A 134 -5.60 -3.19 -0.23
C THR A 134 -5.82 -4.66 0.03
N LYS A 135 -4.72 -5.42 0.17
CA LYS A 135 -4.77 -6.81 0.59
C LYS A 135 -3.72 -7.09 1.66
N LEU A 136 -4.13 -7.89 2.63
CA LEU A 136 -3.28 -8.44 3.69
C LEU A 136 -2.88 -9.87 3.30
N PHE A 137 -1.62 -10.19 3.50
CA PHE A 137 -1.06 -11.52 3.30
C PHE A 137 -0.34 -11.97 4.56
N ASN A 138 -0.53 -13.24 4.91
CA ASN A 138 0.03 -13.80 6.14
C ASN A 138 0.68 -15.18 5.94
N GLU A 139 0.68 -15.71 4.72
CA GLU A 139 1.36 -16.94 4.35
C GLU A 139 2.81 -16.69 3.89
N GLN A 140 3.70 -17.66 4.17
CA GLN A 140 5.13 -17.55 3.91
C GLN A 140 5.49 -17.32 2.43
N THR A 141 4.63 -17.77 1.50
CA THR A 141 4.81 -17.58 0.04
C THR A 141 4.87 -16.11 -0.36
N TYR A 142 4.20 -15.24 0.40
CA TYR A 142 4.12 -13.80 0.12
C TYR A 142 5.34 -13.00 0.57
N LEU A 143 6.35 -13.65 1.19
CA LEU A 143 7.66 -13.01 1.36
C LEU A 143 8.30 -12.62 0.03
N SER A 144 7.94 -13.32 -1.06
CA SER A 144 8.35 -12.92 -2.40
C SER A 144 7.61 -11.64 -2.82
N GLU A 145 8.37 -10.61 -3.20
CA GLU A 145 7.83 -9.38 -3.81
C GLU A 145 7.19 -9.62 -5.19
N ASP A 146 7.45 -10.76 -5.81
CA ASP A 146 6.91 -11.08 -7.13
C ASP A 146 5.47 -11.65 -7.07
N VAL A 147 5.00 -12.04 -5.86
CA VAL A 147 3.70 -12.72 -5.68
C VAL A 147 2.62 -11.76 -5.19
N ALA A 148 2.89 -11.02 -4.10
CA ALA A 148 1.86 -10.21 -3.44
C ALA A 148 1.35 -9.03 -4.31
N PRO A 149 2.22 -8.15 -4.87
CA PRO A 149 1.80 -7.14 -5.85
C PRO A 149 1.05 -7.72 -7.04
N LYS A 150 1.54 -8.84 -7.60
CA LYS A 150 0.92 -9.49 -8.75
C LYS A 150 -0.54 -9.82 -8.47
N GLU A 151 -0.80 -10.45 -7.34
CA GLU A 151 -2.15 -10.88 -6.97
C GLU A 151 -3.12 -9.71 -6.80
N VAL A 152 -2.68 -8.62 -6.15
CA VAL A 152 -3.54 -7.43 -5.99
C VAL A 152 -3.82 -6.75 -7.32
N ILE A 153 -2.83 -6.68 -8.21
CA ILE A 153 -3.00 -6.10 -9.55
C ILE A 153 -3.93 -6.98 -10.38
N SER A 154 -3.74 -8.30 -10.41
CA SER A 154 -4.55 -9.23 -11.22
C SER A 154 -6.03 -9.27 -10.84
N VAL A 155 -6.37 -9.11 -9.56
CA VAL A 155 -7.77 -9.16 -9.10
C VAL A 155 -8.49 -7.83 -9.33
N PHE A 156 -7.75 -6.75 -9.59
CA PHE A 156 -8.34 -5.44 -9.75
C PHE A 156 -8.89 -5.20 -11.16
N GLN A 157 -10.11 -4.64 -11.24
CA GLN A 157 -10.72 -4.21 -12.48
C GLN A 157 -10.31 -2.79 -12.83
N PHE A 158 -9.27 -2.65 -13.65
CA PHE A 158 -8.81 -1.35 -14.13
C PHE A 158 -9.81 -0.73 -15.11
N GLY A 159 -10.01 0.59 -14.98
CA GLY A 159 -10.67 1.36 -16.01
C GLY A 159 -9.80 1.46 -17.27
N LYS A 160 -10.41 1.79 -18.41
CA LYS A 160 -9.70 1.97 -19.70
C LYS A 160 -8.57 2.99 -19.64
N ASP A 161 -8.73 4.01 -18.80
CA ASP A 161 -7.77 5.11 -18.63
C ASP A 161 -6.94 4.96 -17.35
N GLU A 162 -6.82 3.76 -16.77
CA GLU A 162 -6.03 3.53 -15.57
C GLU A 162 -4.72 2.80 -15.88
N ILE A 163 -3.61 3.34 -15.36
CA ILE A 163 -2.28 2.75 -15.50
C ILE A 163 -1.83 2.21 -14.14
N ALA A 164 -1.44 0.93 -14.12
CA ALA A 164 -0.79 0.33 -12.96
C ALA A 164 0.69 0.72 -12.94
N VAL A 165 1.16 1.29 -11.84
CA VAL A 165 2.58 1.61 -11.63
C VAL A 165 3.08 0.83 -10.45
N PHE A 166 4.17 0.09 -10.63
CA PHE A 166 4.81 -0.66 -9.54
C PHE A 166 6.32 -0.62 -9.71
N ASP A 167 7.03 -0.90 -8.63
CA ASP A 167 8.48 -0.89 -8.64
C ASP A 167 9.07 -2.20 -9.19
N ARG A 168 10.40 -2.34 -9.07
CA ARG A 168 11.13 -3.55 -9.48
C ARG A 168 10.93 -4.73 -8.51
N GLY A 169 10.00 -4.70 -7.57
CA GLY A 169 9.69 -5.86 -6.73
C GLY A 169 9.07 -6.99 -7.57
N LEU A 170 8.19 -6.61 -8.50
CA LEU A 170 7.54 -7.48 -9.48
C LEU A 170 8.30 -7.43 -10.82
N ASN A 171 9.05 -8.49 -11.14
CA ASN A 171 9.90 -8.56 -12.35
C ASN A 171 9.67 -9.82 -13.19
N SER A 172 8.84 -10.75 -12.74
CA SER A 172 8.61 -11.98 -13.50
C SER A 172 8.02 -11.66 -14.86
N ARG A 173 8.73 -12.09 -15.92
CA ARG A 173 8.26 -11.97 -17.31
C ARG A 173 6.88 -12.57 -17.50
N LYS A 174 6.64 -13.73 -16.88
CA LYS A 174 5.33 -14.38 -16.90
C LYS A 174 4.22 -13.48 -16.34
N ALA A 175 4.49 -12.74 -15.27
CA ALA A 175 3.51 -11.82 -14.71
C ALA A 175 3.24 -10.64 -15.66
N LEU A 176 4.28 -10.09 -16.28
CA LEU A 176 4.15 -9.00 -17.25
C LEU A 176 3.41 -9.46 -18.52
N GLU A 177 3.66 -10.67 -19.01
CA GLU A 177 2.92 -11.27 -20.13
C GLU A 177 1.43 -11.45 -19.80
N GLU A 178 1.10 -11.95 -18.59
CA GLU A 178 -0.29 -12.08 -18.14
C GLU A 178 -1.00 -10.71 -18.06
N PHE A 179 -0.29 -9.67 -17.63
CA PHE A 179 -0.82 -8.30 -17.62
C PHE A 179 -1.06 -7.76 -19.04
N SER A 180 -0.09 -7.90 -19.93
CA SER A 180 -0.25 -7.51 -21.33
C SER A 180 -1.40 -8.26 -22.00
N GLY A 181 -1.53 -9.57 -21.76
CA GLY A 181 -2.60 -10.40 -22.30
C GLY A 181 -4.00 -10.07 -21.76
N SER A 182 -4.09 -9.41 -20.60
CA SER A 182 -5.35 -8.91 -20.03
C SER A 182 -5.68 -7.46 -20.42
N ASN A 183 -4.94 -6.88 -21.37
CA ASN A 183 -5.04 -5.47 -21.78
C ASN A 183 -4.79 -4.48 -20.64
N LEU A 184 -4.05 -4.87 -19.60
CA LEU A 184 -3.63 -3.95 -18.56
C LEU A 184 -2.53 -3.03 -19.09
N ILE A 185 -2.70 -1.72 -18.93
CA ILE A 185 -1.63 -0.74 -19.17
C ILE A 185 -0.84 -0.59 -17.87
N PHE A 186 0.48 -0.79 -17.95
CA PHE A 186 1.33 -0.70 -16.78
C PHE A 186 2.70 -0.06 -17.08
N VAL A 187 3.31 0.47 -16.01
CA VAL A 187 4.68 1.00 -16.01
C VAL A 187 5.43 0.37 -14.84
N THR A 188 6.61 -0.19 -15.12
CA THR A 188 7.48 -0.76 -14.11
C THR A 188 8.96 -0.55 -14.46
N ARG A 189 9.82 -0.72 -13.46
CA ARG A 189 11.28 -0.72 -13.64
C ARG A 189 11.76 -2.16 -13.74
N LEU A 190 12.30 -2.54 -14.89
CA LEU A 190 12.88 -3.86 -15.10
C LEU A 190 14.22 -4.01 -14.37
N ARG A 191 14.45 -5.18 -13.77
CA ARG A 191 15.76 -5.52 -13.20
C ARG A 191 16.80 -5.72 -14.31
N CYS A 192 17.90 -4.99 -14.22
CA CYS A 192 19.01 -5.02 -15.18
C CYS A 192 20.33 -5.46 -14.52
N PRO A 193 20.54 -6.75 -14.19
CA PRO A 193 21.74 -7.19 -13.45
C PRO A 193 23.06 -6.91 -14.19
N LYS A 194 23.01 -6.81 -15.52
CA LYS A 194 24.17 -6.53 -16.39
C LYS A 194 24.08 -5.16 -17.08
N GLY A 195 23.29 -4.23 -16.54
CA GLY A 195 23.06 -2.91 -17.12
C GLY A 195 22.13 -2.89 -18.34
N VAL A 196 21.84 -4.04 -18.95
CA VAL A 196 20.97 -4.16 -20.12
C VAL A 196 19.90 -5.23 -19.87
N VAL A 197 18.65 -4.92 -20.18
CA VAL A 197 17.57 -5.90 -20.27
C VAL A 197 17.73 -6.67 -21.56
N LYS A 198 17.74 -8.01 -21.52
CA LYS A 198 17.67 -8.80 -22.75
C LYS A 198 16.29 -8.59 -23.39
N HIS A 199 16.26 -8.03 -24.59
CA HIS A 199 15.06 -7.78 -25.37
C HIS A 199 15.42 -7.79 -26.86
N GLU A 200 14.40 -7.90 -27.71
CA GLU A 200 14.48 -7.69 -29.16
C GLU A 200 13.68 -6.44 -29.51
N VAL A 201 14.29 -5.53 -30.27
CA VAL A 201 13.64 -4.31 -30.71
C VAL A 201 12.80 -4.63 -31.94
N ILE A 202 11.48 -4.43 -31.84
CA ILE A 202 10.55 -4.63 -32.95
C ILE A 202 10.56 -3.39 -33.84
N LYS A 203 10.42 -2.20 -33.23
CA LYS A 203 10.53 -0.90 -33.92
C LYS A 203 10.78 0.23 -32.93
N SER A 204 11.39 1.30 -33.41
CA SER A 204 11.41 2.58 -32.70
C SER A 204 10.07 3.29 -32.88
N ILE A 205 9.47 3.74 -31.79
CA ILE A 205 8.23 4.53 -31.81
C ILE A 205 8.56 5.98 -32.17
N THR A 206 9.61 6.52 -31.55
CA THR A 206 10.12 7.87 -31.81
C THR A 206 11.61 7.80 -32.12
N SER A 207 12.06 8.58 -33.11
CA SER A 207 13.49 8.74 -33.41
C SER A 207 14.12 9.69 -32.39
N ILE A 208 14.70 9.13 -31.33
CA ILE A 208 15.53 9.87 -30.36
C ILE A 208 16.99 9.69 -30.77
N ASP A 209 17.73 10.79 -30.92
CA ASP A 209 19.18 10.72 -31.19
C ASP A 209 19.89 10.17 -29.95
N PRO A 210 20.66 9.07 -30.06
CA PRO A 210 21.40 8.51 -28.93
C PRO A 210 22.37 9.50 -28.26
N ASN A 211 22.81 10.53 -28.98
CA ASN A 211 23.70 11.58 -28.46
C ASN A 211 22.95 12.78 -27.87
N GLN A 212 21.63 12.83 -28.04
CA GLN A 212 20.78 13.92 -27.59
C GLN A 212 19.50 13.37 -26.96
N ALA A 213 19.68 12.69 -25.83
CA ALA A 213 18.58 12.19 -25.02
C ALA A 213 17.59 13.32 -24.69
N TYR A 214 16.30 13.00 -24.69
CA TYR A 214 15.26 13.96 -24.34
C TYR A 214 15.25 14.17 -22.83
N GLU A 215 15.61 15.37 -22.40
CA GLU A 215 15.62 15.76 -21.00
C GLU A 215 14.23 16.18 -20.53
N THR A 216 13.76 15.51 -19.48
CA THR A 216 12.57 15.91 -18.71
C THR A 216 13.01 16.54 -17.40
N GLU A 217 12.06 17.04 -16.60
CA GLU A 217 12.37 17.60 -15.28
C GLU A 217 13.05 16.61 -14.31
N SER A 218 12.91 15.29 -14.54
CA SER A 218 13.37 14.27 -13.58
C SER A 218 14.14 13.10 -14.19
N LEU A 219 14.07 12.90 -15.51
CA LEU A 219 14.63 11.75 -16.21
C LEU A 219 15.16 12.14 -17.60
N LEU A 220 16.10 11.36 -18.09
CA LEU A 220 16.54 11.38 -19.49
C LEU A 220 15.89 10.22 -20.22
N ILE A 221 15.28 10.49 -21.36
CA ILE A 221 14.74 9.47 -22.26
C ILE A 221 15.72 9.32 -23.42
N ASP A 222 16.44 8.20 -23.45
CA ASP A 222 17.42 7.87 -24.49
C ASP A 222 16.82 7.05 -25.64
N GLN A 223 15.77 6.28 -25.36
CA GLN A 223 15.11 5.39 -26.33
C GLN A 223 13.61 5.32 -26.10
N ASP A 224 12.85 5.25 -27.19
CA ASP A 224 11.41 5.00 -27.21
C ASP A 224 11.09 3.93 -28.26
N GLN A 225 10.88 2.71 -27.79
CA GLN A 225 10.88 1.50 -28.61
C GLN A 225 9.75 0.55 -28.22
N GLU A 226 9.18 -0.11 -29.21
CA GLU A 226 8.41 -1.33 -29.01
C GLU A 226 9.38 -2.53 -29.02
N VAL A 227 9.32 -3.32 -27.94
CA VAL A 227 10.27 -4.41 -27.71
C VAL A 227 9.57 -5.69 -27.32
N PHE A 228 10.20 -6.81 -27.64
CA PHE A 228 9.86 -8.15 -27.15
C PHE A 228 10.85 -8.55 -26.05
N LEU A 229 10.36 -8.89 -24.85
CA LEU A 229 11.20 -9.16 -23.67
C LEU A 229 11.65 -10.62 -23.54
#